data_AF-A0A3B9ENS3-F1
#
_entry.id   AF-A0A3B9ENS3-F1
#
_cell.length_a   1.000
_cell.length_b   1.000
_cell.length_c   1.000
_cell.angle_alpha   90.00
_cell.angle_beta   90.00
_cell.angle_gamma   90.00
#
_symmetry.space_group_name_H-M   'P 1'
#
loop_
_entity.id
_entity.type
_entity.pdbx_description
1 polymer ?
#
loop_
_entity_poly.entity_id
_entity_poly.type
_entity_poly.pdbx_seq_one_letter_code
_entity_poly.pdbx_strand_id
1 'polypeptide(L)'
;MTGDLTTVQDLFQSRLLAGDETVRAHLTAGGPHLGVYDHAYLARLREVMGEDFPALHTLLGDEEFDDAVTGYLADHPSTERSVRWLGRSFAGWLRTTSPWSDLPMAGDMAAFEWGLGLAFDAPDADVLTGEVLAATPPEAWPLLIFDFHPAVNTFVLTHDVADFQQAVTREDDPDAAPEA
;
A
#
# COMPACT_ATOMS: atom_id res chain seq x y z
N MET A 1 20.79 24.49 -22.83
CA MET A 1 21.84 23.69 -22.16
C MET A 1 21.19 22.36 -21.81
N THR A 2 21.55 21.29 -22.51
CA THR A 2 20.93 19.97 -22.30
C THR A 2 21.45 19.43 -20.97
N GLY A 3 20.63 19.43 -19.93
CA GLY A 3 20.97 18.76 -18.67
C GLY A 3 21.18 17.27 -18.90
N ASP A 4 21.94 16.62 -18.04
CA ASP A 4 21.98 15.15 -18.03
C ASP A 4 20.58 14.57 -17.74
N LEU A 5 20.37 13.31 -18.12
CA LEU A 5 19.06 12.67 -18.00
C LEU A 5 18.54 12.66 -16.55
N THR A 6 19.44 12.44 -15.59
CA THR A 6 19.11 12.42 -14.17
C THR A 6 18.56 13.77 -13.71
N THR A 7 19.21 14.86 -14.08
CA THR A 7 18.76 16.23 -13.76
C THR A 7 17.38 16.51 -14.33
N VAL A 8 17.11 16.09 -15.58
CA VAL A 8 15.78 16.28 -16.19
C VAL A 8 14.71 15.42 -15.50
N GLN A 9 15.06 14.20 -15.08
CA GLN A 9 14.16 13.32 -14.34
C GLN A 9 13.81 13.89 -12.95
N ASP A 10 14.80 14.39 -12.22
CA ASP A 10 14.61 14.99 -10.90
C ASP A 10 13.72 16.25 -10.98
N LEU A 11 13.96 17.11 -11.98
CA LEU A 11 13.13 18.29 -12.23
C LEU A 11 11.69 17.92 -12.61
N PHE A 12 11.51 16.85 -13.40
CA PHE A 12 10.18 16.36 -13.75
C PHE A 12 9.46 15.75 -12.52
N GLN A 13 10.16 14.99 -11.69
CA GLN A 13 9.61 14.47 -10.44
C GLN A 13 9.23 15.59 -9.46
N SER A 14 10.08 16.62 -9.34
CA SER A 14 9.78 17.79 -8.50
C SER A 14 8.53 18.54 -8.97
N ARG A 15 8.31 18.62 -10.29
CA ARG A 15 7.04 19.10 -10.84
C ARG A 15 5.85 18.27 -10.38
N LEU A 16 5.92 16.95 -10.57
CA LEU A 16 4.80 16.05 -10.25
C LEU A 16 4.44 16.05 -8.75
N LEU A 17 5.45 16.17 -7.87
CA LEU A 17 5.25 16.10 -6.42
C LEU A 17 5.00 17.45 -5.75
N ALA A 18 5.63 18.53 -6.23
CA ALA A 18 5.63 19.83 -5.57
C ALA A 18 5.18 20.99 -6.48
N GLY A 19 4.82 20.71 -7.73
CA GLY A 19 4.42 21.74 -8.70
C GLY A 19 5.59 22.62 -9.19
N ASP A 20 6.84 22.17 -9.06
CA ASP A 20 8.00 22.92 -9.55
C ASP A 20 7.96 23.10 -11.08
N GLU A 21 8.03 24.35 -11.54
CA GLU A 21 8.02 24.70 -12.95
C GLU A 21 9.43 24.79 -13.57
N THR A 22 10.50 24.52 -12.81
CA THR A 22 11.91 24.62 -13.25
C THR A 22 12.22 23.72 -14.45
N VAL A 23 11.53 22.57 -14.56
CA VAL A 23 11.63 21.65 -15.71
C VAL A 23 11.29 22.33 -17.04
N ARG A 24 10.51 23.42 -17.05
CA ARG A 24 10.13 24.16 -18.27
C ARG A 24 11.34 24.63 -19.07
N ALA A 25 12.44 25.00 -18.42
CA ALA A 25 13.64 25.50 -19.09
C ALA A 25 14.31 24.43 -19.99
N HIS A 26 13.96 23.16 -19.78
CA HIS A 26 14.47 22.02 -20.54
C HIS A 26 13.50 21.54 -21.65
N LEU A 27 12.32 22.16 -21.79
CA LEU A 27 11.33 21.81 -22.81
C LEU A 27 11.61 22.59 -24.11
N THR A 28 11.77 21.88 -25.23
CA THR A 28 12.15 22.49 -26.51
C THR A 28 10.95 22.92 -27.37
N ALA A 29 9.81 22.22 -27.29
CA ALA A 29 8.49 22.62 -27.77
C ALA A 29 7.44 21.59 -27.31
N GLY A 30 6.62 21.92 -26.30
CA GLY A 30 5.64 20.97 -25.72
C GLY A 30 4.97 21.38 -24.40
N GLY A 31 5.15 22.64 -23.98
CA GLY A 31 4.69 23.15 -22.68
C GLY A 31 3.22 22.88 -22.29
N PRO A 32 2.23 22.82 -23.22
CA PRO A 32 0.84 22.55 -22.85
C PRO A 32 0.52 21.10 -22.43
N HIS A 33 1.41 20.13 -22.65
CA HIS A 33 1.10 18.71 -22.43
C HIS A 33 1.58 18.16 -21.08
N LEU A 34 2.37 18.91 -20.31
CA LEU A 34 2.81 18.45 -18.99
C LEU A 34 1.68 18.35 -17.97
N GLY A 35 0.66 19.21 -18.08
CA GLY A 35 -0.52 19.14 -17.23
C GLY A 35 -1.24 17.78 -17.30
N VAL A 36 -1.18 17.08 -18.44
CA VAL A 36 -1.75 15.72 -18.57
C VAL A 36 -1.03 14.75 -17.64
N TYR A 37 0.30 14.87 -17.49
CA TYR A 37 1.08 14.02 -16.60
C TYR A 37 0.84 14.34 -15.13
N ASP A 38 0.70 15.63 -14.79
CA ASP A 38 0.39 16.08 -13.44
C ASP A 38 -0.93 15.41 -12.95
N HIS A 39 -1.96 15.38 -13.80
CA HIS A 39 -3.24 14.76 -13.48
C HIS A 39 -3.17 13.22 -13.54
N ALA A 40 -2.60 12.67 -14.61
CA ALA A 40 -2.57 11.22 -14.82
C ALA A 40 -1.74 10.49 -13.75
N TYR A 41 -0.69 11.13 -13.23
CA TYR A 41 0.14 10.57 -12.17
C TYR A 41 -0.68 10.35 -10.89
N LEU A 42 -1.34 11.39 -10.39
CA LEU A 42 -2.16 11.28 -9.17
C LEU A 42 -3.36 10.36 -9.37
N ALA A 43 -4.05 10.45 -10.52
CA ALA A 43 -5.16 9.56 -10.84
C ALA A 43 -4.74 8.09 -10.78
N ARG A 44 -3.58 7.76 -11.36
CA ARG A 44 -3.05 6.39 -11.32
C ARG A 44 -2.69 5.92 -9.92
N LEU A 45 -2.15 6.79 -9.06
CA LEU A 45 -1.86 6.43 -7.68
C LEU A 45 -3.14 6.15 -6.89
N ARG A 46 -4.21 6.93 -7.13
CA ARG A 46 -5.52 6.68 -6.52
C ARG A 46 -6.14 5.36 -6.99
N GLU A 47 -6.06 5.06 -8.30
CA GLU A 47 -6.48 3.76 -8.85
C GLU A 47 -5.76 2.60 -8.14
N VAL A 48 -4.42 2.68 -8.01
CA VAL A 48 -3.63 1.65 -7.31
C VAL A 48 -4.09 1.49 -5.86
N MET A 49 -4.34 2.58 -5.14
CA MET A 49 -4.84 2.50 -3.76
C MET A 49 -6.22 1.84 -3.70
N GLY A 50 -7.10 2.09 -4.66
CA GLY A 50 -8.40 1.39 -4.74
C GLY A 50 -8.26 -0.10 -5.02
N GLU A 51 -7.28 -0.50 -5.84
CA GLU A 51 -6.97 -1.92 -6.11
C GLU A 51 -6.31 -2.62 -4.91
N ASP A 52 -5.44 -1.93 -4.16
CA ASP A 52 -4.73 -2.47 -2.99
C ASP A 52 -5.62 -2.55 -1.73
N PHE A 53 -6.65 -1.70 -1.64
CA PHE A 53 -7.52 -1.57 -0.45
C PHE A 53 -9.04 -1.62 -0.78
N PRO A 54 -9.52 -2.65 -1.51
CA PRO A 54 -10.90 -2.70 -1.98
C PRO A 54 -11.93 -2.80 -0.84
N ALA A 55 -11.65 -3.53 0.24
CA ALA A 55 -12.57 -3.63 1.37
C ALA A 55 -12.58 -2.34 2.19
N LEU A 56 -11.44 -1.66 2.36
CA LEU A 56 -11.45 -0.31 2.95
C LEU A 56 -12.24 0.68 2.07
N HIS A 57 -12.11 0.59 0.75
CA HIS A 57 -12.88 1.40 -0.18
C HIS A 57 -14.38 1.17 0.00
N THR A 58 -14.83 -0.10 0.06
CA THR A 58 -16.23 -0.42 0.35
C THR A 58 -16.67 0.03 1.75
N LEU A 59 -15.79 -0.05 2.75
CA LEU A 59 -16.07 0.32 4.13
C LEU A 59 -16.29 1.84 4.30
N LEU A 60 -15.46 2.65 3.63
CA LEU A 60 -15.56 4.11 3.70
C LEU A 60 -16.59 4.68 2.72
N GLY A 61 -16.77 4.02 1.57
CA GLY A 61 -17.51 4.57 0.44
C GLY A 61 -16.62 5.43 -0.48
N ASP A 62 -17.12 5.68 -1.69
CA ASP A 62 -16.35 6.31 -2.77
C ASP A 62 -15.79 7.70 -2.39
N GLU A 63 -16.63 8.56 -1.80
CA GLU A 63 -16.24 9.95 -1.48
C GLU A 63 -15.21 9.99 -0.34
N GLU A 64 -15.51 9.36 0.80
CA GLU A 64 -14.61 9.35 1.96
C GLU A 64 -13.28 8.63 1.69
N PHE A 65 -13.26 7.61 0.84
CA PHE A 65 -12.02 6.96 0.44
C PHE A 65 -11.18 7.82 -0.51
N ASP A 66 -11.78 8.49 -1.50
CA ASP A 66 -11.02 9.41 -2.37
C ASP A 66 -10.40 10.54 -1.56
N ASP A 67 -11.13 11.08 -0.58
CA ASP A 67 -10.62 12.09 0.36
C ASP A 67 -9.46 11.53 1.20
N ALA A 68 -9.59 10.29 1.71
CA ALA A 68 -8.54 9.63 2.51
C ALA A 68 -7.26 9.42 1.69
N VAL A 69 -7.39 8.84 0.50
CA VAL A 69 -6.25 8.59 -0.38
C VAL A 69 -5.62 9.91 -0.82
N THR A 70 -6.42 10.93 -1.13
CA THR A 70 -5.91 12.26 -1.51
C THR A 70 -5.08 12.89 -0.39
N GLY A 71 -5.61 12.89 0.84
CA GLY A 71 -4.89 13.39 2.01
C GLY A 71 -3.61 12.59 2.26
N TYR A 72 -3.70 11.26 2.20
CA TYR A 72 -2.55 10.38 2.39
C TYR A 72 -1.45 10.65 1.37
N LEU A 73 -1.77 10.76 0.09
CA LEU A 73 -0.79 11.01 -0.98
C LEU A 73 -0.14 12.39 -0.88
N ALA A 74 -0.83 13.38 -0.31
CA ALA A 74 -0.26 14.69 -0.03
C ALA A 74 0.78 14.64 1.10
N ASP A 75 0.50 13.87 2.16
CA ASP A 75 1.41 13.71 3.30
C ASP A 75 2.53 12.68 3.04
N HIS A 76 2.28 11.70 2.18
CA HIS A 76 3.13 10.56 1.86
C HIS A 76 3.35 10.44 0.34
N PRO A 77 4.02 11.42 -0.30
CA PRO A 77 4.31 11.34 -1.72
C PRO A 77 5.12 10.08 -2.04
N SER A 78 4.86 9.46 -3.20
CA SER A 78 5.58 8.26 -3.61
C SER A 78 7.07 8.56 -3.82
N THR A 79 7.92 7.93 -3.01
CA THR A 79 9.39 8.04 -3.09
C THR A 79 10.04 6.81 -3.72
N GLU A 80 9.26 5.76 -3.99
CA GLU A 80 9.74 4.47 -4.49
C GLU A 80 9.45 4.32 -5.97
N ARG A 81 10.30 3.57 -6.68
CA ARG A 81 10.07 3.24 -8.10
C ARG A 81 8.89 2.29 -8.30
N SER A 82 8.54 1.53 -7.27
CA SER A 82 7.44 0.56 -7.31
C SER A 82 6.24 1.11 -6.53
N VAL A 83 5.09 1.16 -7.19
CA VAL A 83 3.81 1.55 -6.56
C VAL A 83 3.35 0.54 -5.52
N ARG A 84 3.91 -0.68 -5.52
CA ARG A 84 3.65 -1.72 -4.53
C ARG A 84 3.80 -1.23 -3.08
N TRP A 85 4.71 -0.29 -2.84
CA TRP A 85 5.03 0.23 -1.51
C TRP A 85 4.22 1.47 -1.11
N LEU A 86 3.32 1.93 -1.98
CA LEU A 86 2.59 3.18 -1.83
C LEU A 86 1.75 3.18 -0.55
N GLY A 87 1.01 2.10 -0.28
CA GLY A 87 0.12 1.97 0.87
C GLY A 87 0.79 1.68 2.22
N ARG A 88 2.13 1.56 2.28
CA ARG A 88 2.84 1.04 3.47
C ARG A 88 2.54 1.77 4.78
N SER A 89 2.25 3.07 4.70
CA SER A 89 2.00 3.92 5.86
C SER A 89 0.51 4.25 6.03
N PHE A 90 -0.36 3.77 5.14
CA PHE A 90 -1.74 4.24 5.06
C PHE A 90 -2.56 3.90 6.31
N ALA A 91 -2.42 2.67 6.82
CA ALA A 91 -3.05 2.26 8.07
C ALA A 91 -2.64 3.13 9.26
N GLY A 92 -1.36 3.50 9.36
CA GLY A 92 -0.86 4.37 10.43
C GLY A 92 -1.35 5.81 10.29
N TRP A 93 -1.41 6.30 9.05
CA TRP A 93 -1.93 7.63 8.74
C TRP A 93 -3.43 7.75 9.07
N LEU A 94 -4.25 6.75 8.69
CA LEU A 94 -5.68 6.71 9.02
C LEU A 94 -5.92 6.76 10.54
N ARG A 95 -5.12 6.03 11.32
CA ARG A 95 -5.22 6.02 12.80
C ARG A 95 -4.90 7.37 13.46
N THR A 96 -4.25 8.29 12.75
CA THR A 96 -3.73 9.54 13.32
C THR A 96 -4.31 10.79 12.67
N THR A 97 -5.09 10.64 11.60
CA THR A 97 -5.60 11.76 10.79
C THR A 97 -7.11 11.84 10.85
N SER A 98 -7.65 12.99 11.27
CA SER A 98 -9.09 13.25 11.30
C SER A 98 -9.63 13.45 9.86
N PRO A 99 -10.86 12.99 9.55
CA PRO A 99 -11.82 12.34 10.46
C PRO A 99 -11.59 10.84 10.67
N TRP A 100 -10.73 10.19 9.90
CA TRP A 100 -10.56 8.73 9.93
C TRP A 100 -9.97 8.18 11.23
N SER A 101 -9.28 9.01 12.01
CA SER A 101 -8.81 8.63 13.36
C SER A 101 -9.96 8.31 14.32
N ASP A 102 -11.16 8.85 14.06
CA ASP A 102 -12.38 8.54 14.81
C ASP A 102 -13.02 7.22 14.36
N LEU A 103 -12.44 6.58 13.34
CA LEU A 103 -12.86 5.31 12.75
C LEU A 103 -11.74 4.26 12.86
N PRO A 104 -11.52 3.64 14.03
CA PRO A 104 -10.41 2.69 14.22
C PRO A 104 -10.43 1.48 13.27
N MET A 105 -11.62 0.98 12.89
CA MET A 105 -11.74 -0.13 11.94
C MET A 105 -11.20 0.20 10.54
N ALA A 106 -11.15 1.47 10.13
CA ALA A 106 -10.53 1.87 8.85
C ALA A 106 -9.01 1.59 8.87
N GLY A 107 -8.36 1.94 9.98
CA GLY A 107 -6.94 1.65 10.19
C GLY A 107 -6.65 0.16 10.39
N ASP A 108 -7.60 -0.62 10.91
CA ASP A 108 -7.49 -2.08 11.00
C ASP A 108 -7.67 -2.76 9.65
N MET A 109 -8.66 -2.34 8.86
CA MET A 109 -8.91 -2.84 7.51
C MET A 109 -7.70 -2.60 6.60
N ALA A 110 -7.18 -1.37 6.59
CA ALA A 110 -5.98 -1.02 5.84
C ALA A 110 -4.77 -1.90 6.22
N ALA A 111 -4.57 -2.14 7.52
CA ALA A 111 -3.47 -2.98 7.99
C ALA A 111 -3.65 -4.45 7.55
N PHE A 112 -4.89 -4.94 7.58
CA PHE A 112 -5.23 -6.30 7.20
C PHE A 112 -5.02 -6.53 5.70
N GLU A 113 -5.59 -5.69 4.83
CA GLU A 113 -5.42 -5.79 3.36
C GLU A 113 -3.95 -5.62 2.94
N TRP A 114 -3.23 -4.69 3.56
CA TRP A 114 -1.79 -4.55 3.37
C TRP A 114 -1.04 -5.85 3.71
N GLY A 115 -1.41 -6.48 4.82
CA GLY A 115 -0.85 -7.76 5.26
C GLY A 115 -1.10 -8.90 4.28
N LEU A 116 -2.30 -8.98 3.69
CA LEU A 116 -2.63 -9.94 2.63
C LEU A 116 -1.75 -9.73 1.40
N GLY A 117 -1.59 -8.48 0.97
CA GLY A 117 -0.68 -8.15 -0.12
C GLY A 117 0.77 -8.55 0.20
N LEU A 118 1.26 -8.29 1.41
CA LEU A 118 2.62 -8.69 1.81
C LEU A 118 2.81 -10.21 1.79
N ALA A 119 1.79 -10.96 2.19
CA ALA A 119 1.83 -12.41 2.15
C ALA A 119 1.80 -12.94 0.71
N PHE A 120 1.04 -12.31 -0.18
CA PHE A 120 0.94 -12.68 -1.59
C PHE A 120 2.24 -12.45 -2.36
N ASP A 121 2.91 -11.31 -2.13
CA ASP A 121 4.16 -10.96 -2.81
C ASP A 121 5.43 -11.45 -2.10
N ALA A 122 5.28 -12.22 -1.04
CA ALA A 122 6.41 -12.78 -0.32
C ALA A 122 7.24 -13.67 -1.24
N PRO A 123 8.58 -13.67 -1.11
CA PRO A 123 9.43 -14.55 -1.90
C PRO A 123 9.15 -16.02 -1.56
N ASP A 124 9.23 -16.87 -2.58
CA ASP A 124 9.23 -18.32 -2.40
C ASP A 124 10.35 -18.72 -1.43
N ALA A 125 10.02 -19.57 -0.46
CA ALA A 125 10.99 -20.14 0.47
C ALA A 125 10.70 -21.62 0.71
N ASP A 126 11.77 -22.38 0.94
CA ASP A 126 11.64 -23.79 1.29
C ASP A 126 10.95 -23.94 2.66
N VAL A 127 9.92 -24.78 2.72
CA VAL A 127 9.18 -25.06 3.95
C VAL A 127 9.78 -26.27 4.64
N LEU A 128 9.98 -26.18 5.95
CA LEU A 128 10.39 -27.31 6.77
C LEU A 128 9.32 -28.41 6.73
N THR A 129 9.68 -29.59 6.24
CA THR A 129 8.77 -30.73 6.19
C THR A 129 8.91 -31.64 7.41
N GLY A 130 7.88 -32.45 7.65
CA GLY A 130 7.91 -33.48 8.67
C GLY A 130 9.02 -34.51 8.44
N GLU A 131 9.36 -34.84 7.19
CA GLU A 131 10.46 -35.78 6.90
C GLU A 131 11.83 -35.22 7.31
N VAL A 132 12.07 -33.94 7.06
CA VAL A 132 13.33 -33.28 7.47
C VAL A 132 13.47 -33.29 8.98
N LEU A 133 12.38 -32.99 9.70
CA LEU A 133 12.37 -33.03 11.16
C LEU A 133 12.57 -34.46 11.69
N ALA A 134 11.91 -35.45 11.09
CA ALA A 134 12.03 -36.85 11.47
C ALA A 134 13.43 -37.44 11.23
N ALA A 135 14.15 -36.93 10.21
CA ALA A 135 15.52 -37.30 9.94
C ALA A 135 16.54 -36.62 10.86
N THR A 136 16.12 -35.64 11.68
CA THR A 136 17.01 -34.90 12.57
C THR A 136 17.38 -35.75 13.80
N PRO A 137 18.68 -36.01 14.07
CA PRO A 137 19.11 -36.80 15.21
C PRO A 137 18.64 -36.20 16.55
N PRO A 138 18.18 -37.00 17.53
CA PRO A 138 17.66 -36.52 18.81
C PRO A 138 18.58 -35.52 19.54
N GLU A 139 19.90 -35.67 19.40
CA GLU A 139 20.90 -34.81 20.02
C GLU A 139 20.89 -33.38 19.45
N ALA A 140 20.41 -33.19 18.23
CA ALA A 140 20.32 -31.89 17.56
C ALA A 140 19.02 -31.14 17.88
N TRP A 141 17.99 -31.80 18.42
CA TRP A 141 16.68 -31.19 18.70
C TRP A 141 16.75 -29.95 19.60
N PRO A 142 17.56 -29.93 20.69
CA PRO A 142 17.67 -28.75 21.55
C PRO A 142 18.33 -27.53 20.89
N LEU A 143 18.97 -27.73 19.72
CA LEU A 143 19.72 -26.70 18.99
C LEU A 143 18.95 -26.15 17.77
N LEU A 144 17.75 -26.68 17.48
CA LEU A 144 16.94 -26.21 16.37
C LEU A 144 16.43 -24.79 16.62
N ILE A 145 16.60 -23.95 15.60
CA ILE A 145 16.04 -22.59 15.55
C ILE A 145 15.10 -22.57 14.35
N PHE A 146 13.89 -22.07 14.58
CA PHE A 146 12.88 -21.92 13.53
C PHE A 146 12.72 -20.44 13.22
N ASP A 147 12.61 -20.14 11.94
CA ASP A 147 12.17 -18.85 11.43
C ASP A 147 10.83 -19.02 10.74
N PHE A 148 10.05 -17.95 10.66
CA PHE A 148 8.79 -17.97 9.93
C PHE A 148 9.03 -17.93 8.42
N HIS A 149 8.09 -18.50 7.67
CA HIS A 149 8.04 -18.31 6.23
C HIS A 149 7.92 -16.79 5.92
N PRO A 150 8.57 -16.26 4.86
CA PRO A 150 8.53 -14.82 4.53
C PRO A 150 7.13 -14.23 4.34
N ALA A 151 6.13 -15.07 4.03
CA ALA A 151 4.73 -14.69 3.90
C ALA A 151 4.00 -14.47 5.24
N VAL A 152 4.60 -14.85 6.37
CA VAL A 152 4.00 -14.66 7.69
C VAL A 152 4.19 -13.21 8.11
N ASN A 153 3.06 -12.51 8.22
CA ASN A 153 3.00 -11.15 8.72
C ASN A 153 2.15 -11.12 10.00
N THR A 154 2.50 -10.27 10.96
CA THR A 154 1.77 -10.13 12.22
C THR A 154 1.32 -8.70 12.44
N PHE A 155 0.07 -8.55 12.85
CA PHE A 155 -0.56 -7.27 13.10
C PHE A 155 -1.43 -7.36 14.35
N VAL A 156 -1.64 -6.22 15.02
CA VAL A 156 -2.60 -6.10 16.11
C VAL A 156 -3.76 -5.26 15.61
N LEU A 157 -4.93 -5.87 15.55
CA LEU A 157 -6.17 -5.24 15.13
C LEU A 157 -7.07 -5.03 16.35
N THR A 158 -7.82 -3.95 16.36
CA THR A 158 -8.82 -3.66 17.41
C THR A 158 -10.21 -4.16 17.06
N HIS A 159 -10.48 -4.37 15.77
CA HIS A 159 -11.75 -4.88 15.23
C HIS A 159 -11.52 -6.14 14.39
N ASP A 160 -12.53 -7.00 14.36
CA ASP A 160 -12.56 -8.10 13.41
C ASP A 160 -13.01 -7.59 12.05
N VAL A 161 -12.08 -7.58 11.10
CA VAL A 161 -12.28 -7.07 9.74
C VAL A 161 -12.21 -8.18 8.69
N ALA A 162 -11.88 -9.41 9.10
CA ALA A 162 -11.55 -10.50 8.19
C ALA A 162 -12.78 -11.00 7.41
N ASP A 163 -13.92 -11.11 8.07
CA ASP A 163 -15.16 -11.58 7.44
C ASP A 163 -15.68 -10.56 6.42
N PHE A 164 -15.65 -9.27 6.76
CA PHE A 164 -16.03 -8.20 5.83
C PHE A 164 -15.10 -8.16 4.61
N GLN A 165 -13.78 -8.21 4.82
CA GLN A 165 -12.80 -8.23 3.73
C GLN A 165 -13.02 -9.41 2.78
N GLN A 166 -13.33 -10.59 3.32
CA GLN A 166 -13.64 -11.78 2.53
C GLN A 166 -14.94 -11.65 1.74
N ALA A 167 -15.99 -11.06 2.33
CA ALA A 167 -17.26 -10.83 1.65
C ALA A 167 -17.06 -9.89 0.45
N VAL A 168 -16.37 -8.76 0.64
CA VAL A 168 -16.03 -7.82 -0.44
C VAL A 168 -15.22 -8.51 -1.53
N THR A 169 -14.19 -9.29 -1.17
CA THR A 169 -13.35 -10.01 -2.13
C THR A 169 -14.11 -11.02 -2.98
N ARG A 170 -15.19 -11.60 -2.44
CA ARG A 170 -16.05 -12.56 -3.14
C ARG A 170 -17.17 -11.90 -3.95
N GLU A 171 -17.25 -10.57 -3.94
CA GLU A 171 -18.37 -9.80 -4.51
C GLU A 171 -19.73 -10.18 -3.88
N ASP A 172 -19.72 -10.67 -2.63
CA ASP A 172 -20.92 -10.94 -1.85
C ASP A 172 -21.42 -9.61 -1.22
N ASP A 173 -22.73 -9.44 -1.05
CA ASP A 173 -23.29 -8.29 -0.31
C ASP A 173 -22.87 -8.41 1.17
N PRO A 174 -22.03 -7.50 1.69
CA PRO A 174 -21.51 -7.65 3.05
C PRO A 174 -22.61 -7.30 4.06
N ASP A 175 -23.33 -8.31 4.53
CA ASP A 175 -24.37 -8.17 5.57
C ASP A 175 -23.85 -7.61 6.91
N ALA A 176 -22.53 -7.56 7.13
CA ALA A 176 -21.93 -7.13 8.40
C ALA A 176 -20.64 -6.31 8.17
N ALA A 177 -20.78 -5.00 8.03
CA ALA A 177 -19.66 -4.09 8.29
C ALA A 177 -19.15 -4.28 9.73
N PRO A 178 -17.83 -4.15 9.99
CA PRO A 178 -17.30 -4.22 11.35
C PRO A 178 -18.02 -3.23 12.27
N GLU A 179 -18.45 -3.69 13.45
CA GLU A 179 -19.08 -2.83 14.45
C GLU A 179 -18.06 -1.82 15.00
N ALA A 180 -18.52 -0.61 15.33
CA ALA A 180 -17.71 0.50 15.84
C ALA A 180 -17.42 0.43 17.35
#